data_AF-A0A0X8G649-F1
#
_entry.id   AF-A0A0X8G649-F1
#
_cell.length_a   1.000
_cell.length_b   1.000
_cell.length_c   1.000
_cell.angle_alpha   90.00
_cell.angle_beta   90.00
_cell.angle_gamma   90.00
#
_symmetry.space_group_name_H-M   'P 1'
#
loop_
_entity.id
_entity.type
_entity.pdbx_description
1 polymer ?
#
loop_
_entity_poly.entity_id
_entity_poly.type
_entity_poly.pdbx_seq_one_letter_code
_entity_poly.pdbx_strand_id
1 'polypeptide(L)'
;MKNLLLSVVLLLTVSFAFASNVNPVENVKLEVKTMSETETTVMNINFNSFEDFNSFNTSQLDISDDECTASVSVTVSVGVGSTYASATVSASGIPCDEIGATIKRLKAQALAALK
;
A
#
# COMPACT_ATOMS: atom_id res chain seq x y z
N MET A 1 -34.99 64.77 2.30
CA MET A 1 -33.87 64.10 2.99
C MET A 1 -34.44 62.86 3.68
N LYS A 2 -34.16 61.66 3.16
CA LYS A 2 -34.61 60.39 3.76
C LYS A 2 -33.42 59.43 3.77
N ASN A 3 -33.25 58.82 4.92
CA ASN A 3 -32.04 58.17 5.42
C ASN A 3 -31.74 56.85 4.68
N LEU A 4 -30.51 56.72 4.20
CA LEU A 4 -29.90 55.46 3.79
C LEU A 4 -29.20 54.87 5.03
N LEU A 5 -29.90 53.98 5.73
CA LEU A 5 -29.31 53.17 6.80
C LEU A 5 -29.29 51.71 6.38
N LEU A 6 -28.05 51.21 6.28
CA LEU A 6 -27.57 49.95 6.84
C LEU A 6 -28.50 48.72 6.74
N SER A 7 -28.08 47.72 5.97
CA SER A 7 -28.05 46.33 6.49
C SER A 7 -27.15 45.46 5.62
N VAL A 8 -25.84 45.48 5.89
CA VAL A 8 -24.91 44.45 5.42
C VAL A 8 -24.82 43.42 6.55
N VAL A 9 -25.65 42.39 6.48
CA VAL A 9 -25.53 41.23 7.37
C VAL A 9 -24.40 40.36 6.82
N LEU A 10 -23.25 40.47 7.47
CA LEU A 10 -22.06 39.67 7.22
C LEU A 10 -22.35 38.22 7.65
N LEU A 11 -22.54 37.33 6.68
CA LEU A 11 -22.62 35.88 6.90
C LEU A 11 -21.24 35.37 7.35
N LEU A 12 -21.06 35.25 8.65
CA LEU A 12 -19.95 34.51 9.26
C LEU A 12 -20.15 33.03 8.95
N THR A 13 -19.59 32.57 7.83
CA THR A 13 -19.36 31.15 7.60
C THR A 13 -18.28 30.70 8.58
N VAL A 14 -18.70 30.04 9.66
CA VAL A 14 -17.79 29.36 10.57
C VAL A 14 -17.20 28.19 9.80
N SER A 15 -15.97 28.37 9.31
CA SER A 15 -15.19 27.31 8.71
C SER A 15 -14.89 26.28 9.79
N PHE A 16 -15.56 25.13 9.77
CA PHE A 16 -15.13 23.97 10.53
C PHE A 16 -13.80 23.50 9.95
N ALA A 17 -12.70 23.98 10.51
CA ALA A 17 -11.40 23.36 10.29
C ALA A 17 -11.41 22.02 11.05
N PHE A 18 -11.91 20.98 10.40
CA PHE A 18 -11.57 19.61 10.80
C PHE A 18 -10.09 19.41 10.49
N ALA A 19 -9.23 19.84 11.41
CA ALA A 19 -7.88 19.30 11.51
C ALA A 19 -8.02 17.87 12.05
N SER A 20 -8.55 16.99 11.20
CA SER A 20 -8.52 15.57 11.42
C SER A 20 -7.05 15.19 11.38
N ASN A 21 -6.47 14.96 12.57
CA ASN A 21 -5.17 14.34 12.72
C ASN A 21 -5.32 12.85 12.35
N VAL A 22 -5.73 12.60 11.10
CA VAL A 22 -5.79 11.26 10.53
C VAL A 22 -4.38 10.94 10.14
N ASN A 23 -3.73 10.09 10.94
CA ASN A 23 -2.53 9.42 10.50
C ASN A 23 -2.85 8.71 9.18
N PRO A 24 -1.97 8.82 8.17
CA PRO A 24 -2.13 8.05 6.96
C PRO A 24 -2.20 6.57 7.32
N VAL A 25 -3.24 5.91 6.82
CA VAL A 25 -3.36 4.46 6.87
C VAL A 25 -2.49 3.92 5.74
N GLU A 26 -1.51 3.12 6.11
CA GLU A 26 -0.55 2.50 5.20
C GLU A 26 -0.82 1.01 5.17
N ASN A 27 -1.22 0.47 4.02
CA ASN A 27 -1.42 -0.96 3.85
C ASN A 27 -0.51 -1.49 2.76
N VAL A 28 0.03 -2.69 2.97
CA VAL A 28 0.78 -3.41 1.94
C VAL A 28 0.13 -4.74 1.72
N LYS A 29 -0.15 -5.07 0.46
CA LYS A 29 -0.61 -6.40 0.06
C LYS A 29 0.48 -7.05 -0.77
N LEU A 30 0.80 -8.28 -0.42
CA LEU A 30 1.77 -9.11 -1.09
C LEU A 30 1.04 -10.35 -1.61
N GLU A 31 1.15 -10.58 -2.90
CA GLU A 31 0.77 -11.85 -3.52
C GLU A 31 2.04 -12.52 -4.04
N VAL A 32 2.26 -13.76 -3.60
CA VAL A 32 3.35 -14.61 -4.09
C VAL A 32 2.71 -15.86 -4.68
N LYS A 33 2.93 -16.08 -5.97
CA LYS A 33 2.53 -17.29 -6.67
C LYS A 33 3.78 -18.06 -7.02
N THR A 34 4.00 -19.21 -6.39
CA THR A 34 5.07 -20.14 -6.76
C THR A 34 4.51 -21.21 -7.70
N MET A 35 5.33 -21.63 -8.66
CA MET A 35 5.09 -22.75 -9.54
C MET A 35 6.29 -23.69 -9.48
N SER A 36 6.05 -24.92 -9.04
CA SER A 36 6.96 -26.05 -9.22
C SER A 36 6.42 -26.97 -10.32
N GLU A 37 7.15 -28.04 -10.64
CA GLU A 37 6.71 -29.02 -11.65
C GLU A 37 5.40 -29.70 -11.28
N THR A 38 5.11 -29.82 -9.97
CA THR A 38 4.02 -30.62 -9.44
C THR A 38 2.90 -29.78 -8.84
N GLU A 39 3.19 -28.56 -8.38
CA GLU A 39 2.24 -27.76 -7.60
C GLU A 39 2.31 -26.27 -7.92
N THR A 40 1.18 -25.58 -7.71
CA THR A 40 1.09 -24.12 -7.75
C THR A 40 0.54 -23.63 -6.43
N THR A 41 1.32 -22.81 -5.73
CA THR A 41 0.93 -22.26 -4.43
C THR A 41 0.73 -20.75 -4.57
N VAL A 42 -0.40 -20.24 -4.07
CA VAL A 42 -0.71 -18.81 -4.05
C VAL A 42 -0.83 -18.36 -2.61
N MET A 43 0.04 -17.44 -2.21
CA MET A 43 0.10 -16.85 -0.88
C MET A 43 -0.31 -15.38 -0.96
N ASN A 44 -1.29 -15.00 -0.15
CA ASN A 44 -1.76 -13.63 -0.03
C ASN A 44 -1.51 -13.14 1.39
N ILE A 45 -0.66 -12.13 1.54
CA ILE A 45 -0.28 -11.57 2.83
C ILE A 45 -0.66 -10.09 2.84
N ASN A 46 -1.45 -9.70 3.84
CA ASN A 46 -1.84 -8.31 4.06
C ASN A 46 -1.14 -7.79 5.31
N PHE A 47 -0.50 -6.64 5.17
CA PHE A 47 0.19 -5.92 6.22
C PHE A 47 -0.53 -4.61 6.47
N ASN A 48 -0.78 -4.31 7.75
CA ASN A 48 -1.49 -3.11 8.17
C ASN A 48 -0.56 -1.90 8.35
N SER A 49 0.74 -2.09 8.11
CA SER A 49 1.76 -1.04 8.20
C SER A 49 3.01 -1.40 7.38
N PHE A 50 3.85 -0.39 7.08
CA PHE A 50 5.15 -0.65 6.47
C PHE A 50 6.14 -1.34 7.40
N GLU A 51 5.97 -1.20 8.71
CA GLU A 51 6.82 -1.81 9.74
C GLU A 51 6.61 -3.32 9.80
N ASP A 52 5.35 -3.77 9.79
CA ASP A 52 4.99 -5.19 9.71
C ASP A 52 5.57 -5.81 8.43
N PHE A 53 5.52 -5.09 7.31
CA PHE A 53 6.12 -5.54 6.06
C PHE A 53 7.66 -5.56 6.11
N ASN A 54 8.31 -4.63 6.82
CA ASN A 54 9.77 -4.60 6.91
C ASN A 54 10.32 -5.71 7.82
N SER A 55 9.55 -6.11 8.82
CA SER A 55 9.87 -7.24 9.71
C SER A 55 9.52 -8.60 9.09
N PHE A 56 8.75 -8.62 8.00
CA PHE A 56 8.45 -9.82 7.24
C PHE A 56 9.72 -10.53 6.75
N ASN A 57 9.77 -11.83 6.98
CA ASN A 57 10.82 -12.71 6.50
C ASN A 57 10.21 -13.78 5.59
N THR A 58 10.85 -14.02 4.44
CA THR A 58 10.44 -15.06 3.49
C THR A 58 10.57 -16.47 4.02
N SER A 59 11.28 -16.70 5.13
CA SER A 59 11.23 -18.00 5.83
C SER A 59 9.82 -18.35 6.34
N GLN A 60 8.89 -17.40 6.38
CA GLN A 60 7.47 -17.64 6.67
C GLN A 60 6.68 -18.12 5.45
N LEU A 61 7.24 -17.98 4.25
CA LEU A 61 6.72 -18.59 3.04
C LEU A 61 7.26 -20.02 3.05
N ASP A 62 6.38 -21.00 3.28
CA ASP A 62 6.73 -22.42 3.28
C ASP A 62 7.03 -22.88 1.84
N ILE A 63 8.17 -22.41 1.31
CA ILE A 63 8.66 -22.68 -0.02
C ILE A 63 9.87 -23.59 0.16
N SER A 64 9.64 -24.89 -0.03
CA SER A 64 10.61 -25.95 0.24
C SER A 64 11.30 -26.48 -1.02
N ASP A 65 10.99 -25.91 -2.18
CA ASP A 65 11.42 -26.43 -3.48
C ASP A 65 12.47 -25.49 -4.12
N ASP A 66 13.72 -25.95 -4.20
CA ASP A 66 14.84 -25.16 -4.73
C ASP A 66 14.74 -24.94 -6.25
N GLU A 67 13.95 -25.76 -6.95
CA GLU A 67 13.70 -25.66 -8.40
C GLU A 67 12.37 -24.97 -8.75
N CYS A 68 11.81 -24.16 -7.84
CA CYS A 68 10.61 -23.37 -8.16
C CYS A 68 10.90 -21.97 -8.72
N THR A 69 9.94 -21.48 -9.50
CA THR A 69 9.89 -20.08 -9.94
C THR A 69 8.65 -19.40 -9.38
N ALA A 70 8.77 -18.10 -9.11
CA ALA A 70 7.70 -17.31 -8.51
C ALA A 70 7.32 -16.11 -9.37
N SER A 71 6.04 -15.75 -9.26
CA SER A 71 5.51 -14.44 -9.61
C SER A 71 5.12 -13.71 -8.34
N VAL A 72 5.66 -12.53 -8.17
CA VAL A 72 5.43 -11.68 -6.99
C VAL A 72 4.72 -10.42 -7.43
N SER A 73 3.66 -10.05 -6.74
CA SER A 73 2.95 -8.79 -6.91
C SER A 73 2.88 -8.07 -5.56
N VAL A 74 3.37 -6.84 -5.51
CA VAL A 74 3.32 -5.98 -4.33
C VAL A 74 2.42 -4.80 -4.64
N THR A 75 1.37 -4.66 -3.85
CA THR A 75 0.48 -3.50 -3.86
C THR A 75 0.69 -2.70 -2.60
N VAL A 76 1.05 -1.44 -2.74
CA VAL A 76 1.16 -0.48 -1.64
C VAL A 76 0.01 0.50 -1.74
N SER A 77 -0.67 0.75 -0.63
CA SER A 77 -1.73 1.75 -0.51
C SER A 77 -1.43 2.70 0.64
N VAL A 78 -1.44 4.01 0.36
CA VAL A 78 -1.21 5.07 1.35
C VAL A 78 -2.33 6.09 1.24
N GLY A 79 -2.96 6.46 2.36
CA GLY A 79 -4.09 7.40 2.34
C GLY A 79 -4.51 7.93 3.69
N VAL A 80 -5.24 9.04 3.72
CA VAL A 80 -5.87 9.61 4.93
C VAL A 80 -7.38 9.63 4.77
N GLY A 81 -8.11 9.05 5.74
CA GLY A 81 -9.57 8.96 5.68
C GLY A 81 -10.06 8.17 4.46
N SER A 82 -10.86 8.80 3.60
CA SER A 82 -11.45 8.20 2.39
C SER A 82 -10.63 8.42 1.11
N THR A 83 -9.47 9.08 1.18
CA THR A 83 -8.57 9.29 0.05
C THR A 83 -7.36 8.39 0.16
N TYR A 84 -7.22 7.46 -0.79
CA TYR A 84 -6.09 6.52 -0.87
C TYR A 84 -5.47 6.54 -2.26
N ALA A 85 -4.14 6.53 -2.29
CA ALA A 85 -3.34 6.26 -3.48
C ALA A 85 -2.82 4.82 -3.38
N SER A 86 -2.83 4.09 -4.49
CA SER A 86 -2.30 2.72 -4.54
C SER A 86 -1.43 2.50 -5.76
N ALA A 87 -0.33 1.77 -5.59
CA ALA A 87 0.56 1.36 -6.65
C ALA A 87 0.82 -0.15 -6.57
N THR A 88 0.71 -0.83 -7.70
CA THR A 88 0.98 -2.26 -7.82
C THR A 88 2.17 -2.46 -8.75
N VAL A 89 3.16 -3.22 -8.30
CA VAL A 89 4.33 -3.60 -9.09
C VAL A 89 4.52 -5.10 -8.97
N SER A 90 4.75 -5.75 -10.10
CA SER A 90 4.92 -7.20 -10.17
C SER A 90 6.17 -7.60 -10.95
N ALA A 91 6.66 -8.79 -10.66
CA ALA A 91 7.72 -9.46 -11.41
C ALA A 91 7.47 -10.96 -11.42
N SER A 92 7.90 -11.64 -12.49
CA SER A 92 7.69 -13.07 -12.73
C SER A 92 9.00 -13.77 -13.11
N GLY A 93 9.01 -15.10 -12.99
CA GLY A 93 10.19 -15.92 -13.27
C GLY A 93 11.29 -15.76 -12.23
N ILE A 94 10.93 -15.41 -10.99
CA ILE A 94 11.89 -15.16 -9.91
C ILE A 94 12.28 -16.50 -9.29
N PRO A 95 13.57 -16.84 -9.18
CA PRO A 95 14.02 -18.00 -8.43
C PRO A 95 13.54 -17.95 -6.97
N CYS A 96 13.15 -19.08 -6.40
CA CYS A 96 12.51 -19.11 -5.09
C CYS A 96 13.41 -18.60 -3.94
N ASP A 97 14.73 -18.72 -4.06
CA ASP A 97 15.74 -18.15 -3.17
C ASP A 97 15.83 -16.62 -3.25
N GLU A 98 15.48 -16.02 -4.39
CA GLU A 98 15.52 -14.57 -4.61
C GLU A 98 14.20 -13.84 -4.29
N ILE A 99 13.13 -14.57 -3.92
CA ILE A 99 11.80 -13.99 -3.65
C ILE A 99 11.89 -12.86 -2.61
N GLY A 100 12.63 -13.07 -1.53
CA GLY A 100 12.73 -12.08 -0.45
C GLY A 100 13.39 -10.78 -0.87
N ALA A 101 14.46 -10.85 -1.67
CA ALA A 101 15.09 -9.67 -2.23
C ALA A 101 14.17 -8.97 -3.23
N THR A 102 13.45 -9.73 -4.05
CA THR A 102 12.53 -9.18 -5.05
C THR A 102 11.33 -8.49 -4.42
N ILE A 103 10.71 -9.06 -3.39
CA ILE A 103 9.62 -8.43 -2.62
C ILE A 103 10.06 -7.06 -2.10
N LYS A 104 11.25 -6.96 -1.49
CA LYS A 104 11.80 -5.69 -0.98
C LYS A 104 12.03 -4.67 -2.10
N ARG A 105 12.56 -5.11 -3.24
CA ARG A 105 12.77 -4.26 -4.43
C ARG A 105 11.45 -3.74 -5.00
N LEU A 106 10.47 -4.61 -5.20
CA LEU A 106 9.15 -4.25 -5.74
C LEU A 106 8.41 -3.28 -4.80
N LYS A 107 8.54 -3.45 -3.49
CA LYS A 107 8.03 -2.49 -2.50
C LYS A 107 8.64 -1.10 -2.71
N ALA A 108 9.97 -1.00 -2.81
CA ALA A 108 10.63 0.28 -3.01
C ALA A 108 10.17 0.96 -4.32
N GLN A 109 9.94 0.19 -5.37
CA GLN A 109 9.39 0.68 -6.64
C GLN A 109 7.94 1.15 -6.50
N ALA A 110 7.08 0.38 -5.82
CA ALA A 110 5.68 0.76 -5.58
C ALA A 110 5.59 2.05 -4.73
N LEU A 111 6.43 2.18 -3.71
CA LEU A 111 6.55 3.38 -2.89
C LEU A 111 7.05 4.59 -3.68
N ALA A 112 8.04 4.39 -4.55
CA ALA A 112 8.54 5.45 -5.40
C ALA A 112 7.47 5.93 -6.41
N ALA A 113 6.60 5.03 -6.87
CA ALA A 113 5.49 5.37 -7.76
C ALA A 113 4.35 6.16 -7.08
N LEU A 114 4.31 6.19 -5.75
CA LEU A 114 3.33 6.93 -4.95
C LEU A 114 3.82 8.31 -4.49
N LYS A 115 5.08 8.65 -4.75
CA LYS A 115 5.71 9.95 -4.41
C LYS A 115 5.78 10.85 -5.64
#